data_AF-A0A3D3GUN8-F1
#
_entry.id   AF-A0A3D3GUN8-F1
#
_cell.length_a   1.000
_cell.length_b   1.000
_cell.length_c   1.000
_cell.angle_alpha   90.00
_cell.angle_beta   90.00
_cell.angle_gamma   90.00
#
_symmetry.space_group_name_H-M   'P 1'
#
loop_
_entity.id
_entity.type
_entity.pdbx_description
1 polymer ?
#
loop_
_entity_poly.entity_id
_entity_poly.type
_entity_poly.pdbx_seq_one_letter_code
_entity_poly.pdbx_strand_id
1 'polypeptide(L)'
;MQSDKNIPDYLTDDFSMYLENMTSLTDPENPELLSIYLSSLFDQLKTTPLLFTGMVDQLAMAITTKIRIDSKNLALIDLSVAPTWADVKVFVGVHADARDCITEMMNHAEQDLKTAVLLIHYYNRYDATPVKVVEDDYVQVDDYSSDDFDENY
;
A
#
# COMPACT_ATOMS: atom_id res chain seq x y z
N MET A 1 -7.47 13.03 -16.85
CA MET A 1 -6.44 11.97 -16.89
C MET A 1 -5.09 12.66 -16.76
N GLN A 2 -4.57 12.83 -15.54
CA GLN A 2 -3.23 13.35 -15.31
C GLN A 2 -2.35 12.18 -14.91
N SER A 3 -1.83 11.48 -15.92
CA SER A 3 -0.92 10.35 -15.78
C SER A 3 0.49 10.77 -16.20
N ASP A 4 1.00 11.84 -15.60
CA ASP A 4 2.42 12.20 -15.68
C ASP A 4 2.98 12.22 -14.25
N LYS A 5 3.01 11.04 -13.62
CA LYS A 5 3.90 10.81 -12.48
C LYS A 5 5.12 10.13 -13.08
N ASN A 6 6.28 10.79 -13.01
CA ASN A 6 7.57 10.31 -13.52
C ASN A 6 7.98 9.01 -12.80
N ILE A 7 7.42 7.89 -13.24
CA ILE A 7 7.90 6.56 -12.86
C ILE A 7 9.15 6.31 -13.72
N PRO A 8 10.29 5.98 -13.11
CA PRO A 8 11.49 5.66 -13.86
C PRO A 8 11.27 4.43 -14.75
N ASP A 9 11.85 4.43 -15.95
CA ASP A 9 11.68 3.36 -16.94
C ASP A 9 11.96 1.95 -16.36
N TYR A 10 12.93 1.85 -15.44
CA TYR A 10 13.31 0.58 -14.82
C TYR A 10 12.26 0.03 -13.83
N LEU A 11 11.22 0.78 -13.50
CA LEU A 11 10.10 0.36 -12.64
C LEU A 11 8.76 0.29 -13.37
N THR A 12 8.67 0.77 -14.62
CA THR A 12 7.39 1.00 -15.29
C THR A 12 6.57 -0.29 -15.43
N ASP A 13 7.21 -1.39 -15.85
CA ASP A 13 6.52 -2.67 -16.03
C ASP A 13 6.05 -3.25 -14.69
N ASP A 14 6.95 -3.34 -13.70
CA ASP A 14 6.65 -3.83 -12.36
C ASP A 14 5.57 -2.99 -11.65
N PHE A 15 5.62 -1.66 -11.83
CA PHE A 15 4.63 -0.76 -11.26
C PHE A 15 3.26 -0.94 -11.91
N SER A 16 3.21 -1.17 -13.22
CA SER A 16 1.96 -1.38 -13.93
C SER A 16 1.28 -2.66 -13.44
N MET A 17 2.03 -3.75 -13.28
CA MET A 17 1.55 -4.99 -12.68
C MET A 17 1.07 -4.79 -11.24
N TYR A 18 1.86 -4.11 -10.40
CA TYR A 18 1.49 -3.85 -9.01
C TYR A 18 0.21 -3.01 -8.90
N LEU A 19 0.09 -1.95 -9.71
CA LEU A 19 -1.09 -1.08 -9.74
C LEU A 19 -2.34 -1.86 -10.18
N GLU A 20 -2.21 -2.70 -11.22
CA GLU A 20 -3.29 -3.56 -11.70
C GLU A 20 -3.76 -4.51 -10.58
N ASN A 21 -2.84 -5.18 -9.90
CA ASN A 21 -3.17 -6.10 -8.82
C ASN A 21 -3.88 -5.40 -7.65
N MET A 22 -3.34 -4.27 -7.18
CA MET A 22 -3.96 -3.49 -6.09
C MET A 22 -5.37 -3.01 -6.47
N THR A 23 -5.55 -2.54 -7.71
CA THR A 23 -6.84 -2.04 -8.19
C THR A 23 -7.85 -3.18 -8.37
N SER A 24 -7.42 -4.33 -8.90
CA SER A 24 -8.29 -5.49 -9.16
C SER A 24 -8.95 -6.06 -7.90
N LEU A 25 -8.30 -5.88 -6.74
CA LEU A 25 -8.78 -6.34 -5.44
C LEU A 25 -9.49 -5.24 -4.64
N THR A 26 -9.53 -4.02 -5.16
CA THR A 26 -10.27 -2.91 -4.56
C THR A 26 -11.71 -2.96 -5.07
N ASP A 27 -12.56 -3.66 -4.34
CA ASP A 27 -13.98 -3.81 -4.64
C ASP A 27 -14.83 -2.97 -3.66
N PRO A 28 -15.58 -1.95 -4.13
CA PRO A 28 -16.48 -1.17 -3.28
C PRO A 28 -17.57 -2.01 -2.58
N GLU A 29 -17.96 -3.14 -3.17
CA GLU A 29 -18.95 -4.05 -2.57
C GLU A 29 -18.31 -4.96 -1.51
N ASN A 30 -16.99 -5.17 -1.59
CA ASN A 30 -16.22 -6.02 -0.68
C ASN A 30 -14.94 -5.29 -0.22
N PRO A 31 -15.04 -4.24 0.61
CA PRO A 31 -13.90 -3.38 0.96
C PRO A 31 -12.76 -4.11 1.71
N GLU A 32 -13.08 -5.23 2.36
CA GLU A 32 -12.09 -6.06 3.08
C GLU A 32 -11.31 -7.03 2.18
N LEU A 33 -11.68 -7.17 0.91
CA LEU A 33 -11.04 -8.14 0.01
C LEU A 33 -9.52 -7.91 -0.08
N LEU A 34 -9.12 -6.66 -0.30
CA LEU A 34 -7.72 -6.28 -0.35
C LEU A 34 -7.03 -6.51 0.99
N SER A 35 -7.60 -6.04 2.11
CA SER A 35 -6.98 -6.15 3.44
C SER A 35 -6.72 -7.61 3.85
N ILE A 36 -7.68 -8.50 3.57
CA ILE A 36 -7.60 -9.94 3.82
C ILE A 36 -6.53 -10.58 2.93
N TYR A 37 -6.49 -10.21 1.65
CA TYR A 37 -5.50 -10.73 0.71
C TYR A 37 -4.07 -10.35 1.10
N LEU A 38 -3.83 -9.07 1.40
CA LEU A 38 -2.52 -8.58 1.84
C LEU A 38 -2.06 -9.27 3.14
N SER A 39 -2.98 -9.47 4.08
CA SER A 39 -2.70 -10.21 5.33
C SER A 39 -2.29 -11.66 5.05
N SER A 40 -3.02 -12.32 4.16
CA SER A 40 -2.74 -13.71 3.75
C SER A 40 -1.40 -13.85 3.03
N LEU A 41 -1.05 -12.90 2.16
CA LEU A 41 0.26 -12.86 1.51
C LEU A 41 1.39 -12.69 2.52
N PHE A 42 1.21 -11.80 3.50
CA PHE A 42 2.22 -11.60 4.53
C PHE A 42 2.44 -12.85 5.40
N ASP A 43 1.38 -13.57 5.75
CA ASP A 43 1.50 -14.82 6.52
C ASP A 43 2.23 -15.93 5.74
N GLN A 44 2.01 -16.02 4.43
CA GLN A 44 2.79 -16.89 3.55
C GLN A 44 4.26 -16.47 3.51
N LEU A 45 4.51 -15.17 3.35
CA LEU A 45 5.86 -14.61 3.30
C LEU A 45 6.62 -14.86 4.61
N LYS A 46 5.98 -14.73 5.78
CA LYS A 46 6.59 -15.09 7.08
C LYS A 46 7.01 -16.56 7.16
N THR A 47 6.21 -17.44 6.57
CA THR A 47 6.48 -18.89 6.58
C THR A 47 7.59 -19.25 5.60
N THR A 48 7.69 -18.53 4.48
CA THR A 48 8.70 -18.76 3.44
C THR A 48 9.18 -17.41 2.91
N PRO A 49 10.21 -16.78 3.53
CA PRO A 49 10.64 -15.42 3.22
C PRO A 49 11.07 -15.16 1.77
N LEU A 50 11.43 -16.20 1.02
CA LEU A 50 11.86 -16.10 -0.37
C LEU A 50 10.77 -16.54 -1.37
N LEU A 51 9.53 -16.74 -0.91
CA LEU A 51 8.40 -17.22 -1.71
C LEU A 51 8.15 -16.37 -2.97
N PHE A 52 8.30 -15.05 -2.84
CA PHE A 52 8.03 -14.09 -3.92
C PHE A 52 9.29 -13.60 -4.64
N THR A 53 10.40 -14.35 -4.57
CA THR A 53 11.61 -14.02 -5.33
C THR A 53 11.28 -14.03 -6.83
N GLY A 54 11.58 -12.94 -7.53
CA GLY A 54 11.20 -12.71 -8.93
C GLY A 54 9.73 -12.31 -9.16
N MET A 55 8.91 -12.16 -8.11
CA MET A 55 7.53 -11.67 -8.16
C MET A 55 7.41 -10.41 -7.30
N VAL A 56 8.03 -9.32 -7.77
CA VAL A 56 8.21 -8.07 -7.00
C VAL A 56 6.89 -7.34 -6.71
N ASP A 57 5.87 -7.52 -7.55
CA ASP A 57 4.52 -7.03 -7.36
C ASP A 57 3.85 -7.72 -6.15
N GLN A 58 3.91 -9.06 -6.08
CA GLN A 58 3.38 -9.83 -4.95
C GLN A 58 4.14 -9.55 -3.67
N LEU A 59 5.45 -9.39 -3.77
CA LEU A 59 6.27 -8.97 -2.64
C LEU A 59 5.86 -7.60 -2.13
N ALA A 60 5.70 -6.61 -3.02
CA ALA A 60 5.26 -5.27 -2.65
C ALA A 60 3.89 -5.31 -1.95
N MET A 61 2.95 -6.11 -2.45
CA MET A 61 1.66 -6.32 -1.80
C MET A 61 1.82 -6.92 -0.40
N ALA A 62 2.61 -7.99 -0.26
CA ALA A 62 2.82 -8.68 1.01
C ALA A 62 3.40 -7.77 2.11
N ILE A 63 4.24 -6.78 1.75
CA ILE A 63 4.93 -5.93 2.73
C ILE A 63 4.33 -4.52 2.86
N THR A 64 3.41 -4.09 2.00
CA THR A 64 2.91 -2.70 1.95
C THR A 64 2.33 -2.20 3.27
N THR A 65 1.66 -3.08 4.03
CA THR A 65 1.08 -2.76 5.35
C THR A 65 2.07 -2.92 6.52
N LYS A 66 3.26 -3.45 6.24
CA LYS A 66 4.27 -3.84 7.24
C LYS A 66 5.51 -2.96 7.23
N ILE A 67 5.61 -2.08 6.24
CA ILE A 67 6.65 -1.07 6.16
C ILE A 67 6.04 0.32 6.14
N ARG A 68 6.80 1.30 6.64
CA ARG A 68 6.50 2.71 6.51
C ARG A 68 7.64 3.37 5.76
N ILE A 69 7.32 4.01 4.63
CA ILE A 69 8.31 4.71 3.81
C ILE A 69 8.21 6.20 4.10
N ASP A 70 9.34 6.83 4.47
CA ASP A 70 9.47 8.28 4.47
C ASP A 70 9.54 8.80 3.03
N SER A 71 8.38 8.81 2.38
CA SER A 71 8.25 9.19 0.98
C SER A 71 8.61 10.64 0.72
N LYS A 72 8.59 11.51 1.74
CA LYS A 72 8.99 12.91 1.59
C LYS A 72 10.49 13.02 1.41
N ASN A 73 11.27 12.34 2.25
CA ASN A 73 12.73 12.39 2.16
C ASN A 73 13.27 11.49 1.05
N LEU A 74 12.64 10.33 0.79
CA LEU A 74 13.00 9.47 -0.35
C LEU A 74 12.76 10.18 -1.70
N ALA A 75 11.79 11.08 -1.80
CA ALA A 75 11.58 11.87 -3.01
C ALA A 75 12.69 12.89 -3.31
N LEU A 76 13.61 13.15 -2.36
CA LEU A 76 14.71 14.11 -2.51
C LEU A 76 15.96 13.52 -3.16
N ILE A 77 16.06 12.18 -3.24
CA ILE A 77 17.18 11.53 -3.91
C ILE A 77 16.87 11.35 -5.41
N ASP A 78 17.91 11.21 -6.22
CA ASP A 78 17.76 10.94 -7.64
C ASP A 78 17.33 9.49 -7.87
N LEU A 79 16.06 9.32 -8.25
CA LEU A 79 15.46 8.02 -8.61
C LEU A 79 15.37 7.84 -10.13
N SER A 80 15.92 8.74 -10.95
CA SER A 80 15.94 8.55 -12.41
C SER A 80 16.80 7.35 -12.81
N VAL A 81 17.75 6.99 -11.96
CA VAL A 81 18.56 5.78 -12.01
C VAL A 81 18.24 4.89 -10.82
N ALA A 82 18.38 3.58 -10.98
CA ALA A 82 18.10 2.64 -9.90
C ALA A 82 19.06 2.89 -8.71
N PRO A 83 18.54 3.26 -7.52
CA PRO A 83 19.38 3.51 -6.35
C PRO A 83 19.95 2.20 -5.79
N THR A 84 20.91 2.29 -4.88
CA THR A 84 21.33 1.13 -4.10
C THR A 84 20.36 0.88 -2.94
N TRP A 85 20.33 -0.34 -2.40
CA TRP A 85 19.53 -0.60 -1.20
C TRP A 85 19.99 0.23 0.00
N ALA A 86 21.29 0.53 0.11
CA ALA A 86 21.83 1.36 1.17
C ALA A 86 21.25 2.78 1.17
N ASP A 87 20.97 3.34 -0.01
CA ASP A 87 20.36 4.66 -0.18
C ASP A 87 18.87 4.65 0.18
N VAL A 88 18.18 3.54 -0.06
CA VAL A 88 16.73 3.42 0.18
C VAL A 88 16.41 3.03 1.62
N LYS A 89 17.15 2.09 2.21
CA LYS A 89 16.80 1.46 3.51
C LYS A 89 16.71 2.44 4.67
N VAL A 90 17.43 3.56 4.61
CA VAL A 90 17.41 4.60 5.65
C VAL A 90 16.05 5.30 5.77
N PHE A 91 15.23 5.22 4.71
CA PHE A 91 13.89 5.79 4.66
C PHE A 91 12.78 4.77 4.97
N VAL A 92 13.13 3.53 5.32
CA VAL A 92 12.18 2.43 5.53
C VAL A 92 12.12 2.07 7.01
N GLY A 93 10.97 2.30 7.64
CA GLY A 93 10.62 1.75 8.94
C GLY A 93 9.95 0.38 8.76
N VAL A 94 10.39 -0.63 9.50
CA VAL A 94 9.83 -1.98 9.44
C VAL A 94 9.08 -2.30 10.73
N HIS A 95 7.84 -2.78 10.61
CA HIS A 95 7.03 -3.19 11.74
C HIS A 95 7.66 -4.39 12.46
N ALA A 96 7.46 -4.51 13.77
CA ALA A 96 8.20 -5.46 14.61
C ALA A 96 8.01 -6.93 14.18
N ASP A 97 6.80 -7.28 13.73
CA ASP A 97 6.42 -8.62 13.27
C ASP A 97 6.98 -8.98 11.88
N ALA A 98 7.53 -8.02 11.14
CA ALA A 98 8.11 -8.21 9.82
C ALA A 98 9.65 -8.17 9.81
N ARG A 99 10.30 -7.81 10.92
CA ARG A 99 11.76 -7.56 10.97
C ARG A 99 12.59 -8.76 10.52
N ASP A 100 12.29 -9.94 11.04
CA ASP A 100 13.06 -11.15 10.74
C ASP A 100 12.91 -11.52 9.25
N CYS A 101 11.69 -11.45 8.74
CA CYS A 101 11.37 -11.69 7.34
C CYS A 101 12.11 -10.71 6.42
N ILE A 102 12.01 -9.40 6.68
CA ILE A 102 12.69 -8.38 5.87
C ILE A 102 14.21 -8.52 5.96
N THR A 103 14.76 -8.89 7.12
CA THR A 103 16.20 -9.12 7.29
C THR A 103 16.68 -10.30 6.44
N GLU A 104 15.92 -11.39 6.41
CA GLU A 104 16.23 -12.54 5.56
C GLU A 104 16.21 -12.15 4.08
N MET A 105 15.20 -11.39 3.66
CA MET A 105 15.11 -10.87 2.30
C MET A 105 16.26 -9.93 1.95
N MET A 106 16.70 -9.08 2.88
CA MET A 106 17.88 -8.24 2.67
C MET A 106 19.14 -9.07 2.39
N ASN A 107 19.27 -10.26 2.97
CA ASN A 107 20.45 -11.10 2.78
C ASN A 107 20.43 -11.89 1.46
N HIS A 108 19.24 -12.22 0.94
CA HIS A 108 19.09 -13.20 -0.14
C HIS A 108 18.37 -12.67 -1.39
N ALA A 109 17.58 -11.61 -1.25
CA ALA A 109 16.74 -11.02 -2.29
C ALA A 109 16.72 -9.49 -2.20
N GLU A 110 17.88 -8.87 -1.93
CA GLU A 110 18.01 -7.42 -1.70
C GLU A 110 17.43 -6.59 -2.86
N GLN A 111 17.66 -7.02 -4.10
CA GLN A 111 17.19 -6.34 -5.29
C GLN A 111 15.66 -6.34 -5.38
N ASP A 112 15.02 -7.49 -5.15
CA ASP A 112 13.57 -7.63 -5.19
C ASP A 112 12.92 -6.81 -4.08
N LEU A 113 13.49 -6.85 -2.87
CA LEU A 113 13.04 -6.03 -1.74
C LEU A 113 13.14 -4.53 -2.06
N LYS A 114 14.26 -4.09 -2.64
CA LYS A 114 14.44 -2.70 -3.06
C LYS A 114 13.38 -2.29 -4.07
N THR A 115 13.17 -3.10 -5.12
CA THR A 115 12.15 -2.83 -6.14
C THR A 115 10.78 -2.73 -5.49
N ALA A 116 10.38 -3.70 -4.67
CA ALA A 116 9.10 -3.69 -3.97
C ALA A 116 8.88 -2.43 -3.11
N VAL A 117 9.90 -1.99 -2.37
CA VAL A 117 9.84 -0.74 -1.59
C VAL A 117 9.62 0.48 -2.51
N LEU A 118 10.31 0.54 -3.64
CA LEU A 118 10.12 1.64 -4.60
C LEU A 118 8.72 1.60 -5.23
N LEU A 119 8.17 0.44 -5.56
CA LEU A 119 6.79 0.31 -6.04
C LEU A 119 5.80 0.89 -5.03
N ILE A 120 5.94 0.53 -3.75
CA ILE A 120 5.09 1.06 -2.67
C ILE A 120 5.26 2.58 -2.53
N HIS A 121 6.49 3.10 -2.64
CA HIS A 121 6.74 4.54 -2.61
C HIS A 121 5.97 5.28 -3.71
N TYR A 122 6.10 4.82 -4.96
CA TYR A 122 5.41 5.43 -6.10
C TYR A 122 3.91 5.25 -6.00
N TYR A 123 3.43 4.12 -5.48
CA TYR A 123 2.00 3.87 -5.28
C TYR A 123 1.40 4.79 -4.23
N ASN A 124 2.05 4.98 -3.08
CA ASN A 124 1.60 5.90 -2.04
C ASN A 124 1.54 7.35 -2.54
N ARG A 125 2.42 7.72 -3.50
CA ARG A 125 2.36 9.01 -4.17
C ARG A 125 1.32 9.05 -5.28
N TYR A 126 1.05 7.91 -5.93
CA TYR A 126 0.00 7.74 -6.92
C TYR A 126 -1.38 7.93 -6.29
N ASP A 127 -1.65 7.21 -5.20
CA ASP A 127 -2.89 7.18 -4.44
C ASP A 127 -2.99 8.29 -3.38
N ALA A 128 -2.13 9.32 -3.42
CA ALA A 128 -2.27 10.50 -2.56
C ALA A 128 -3.53 11.35 -2.82
N THR A 129 -4.54 10.80 -3.51
CA THR A 129 -5.94 11.19 -3.29
C THR A 129 -6.29 10.77 -1.87
N PRO A 130 -6.51 11.70 -0.93
CA PRO A 130 -6.75 11.34 0.45
C PRO A 130 -7.98 10.44 0.50
N VAL A 131 -7.80 9.19 0.93
CA VAL A 131 -8.88 8.42 1.54
C VAL A 131 -9.37 9.32 2.65
N LYS A 132 -10.48 10.01 2.41
CA LYS A 132 -11.23 10.65 3.47
C LYS A 132 -11.56 9.50 4.41
N VAL A 133 -10.84 9.46 5.53
CA VAL A 133 -11.37 8.86 6.75
C VAL A 133 -12.74 9.51 6.87
N VAL A 134 -13.78 8.75 6.58
CA VAL A 134 -15.11 9.12 7.00
C VAL A 134 -14.96 9.08 8.51
N GLU A 135 -14.70 10.23 9.12
CA GLU A 135 -14.93 10.38 10.55
C GLU A 135 -16.36 9.91 10.75
N ASP A 136 -16.50 8.91 11.62
CA ASP A 136 -17.76 8.42 12.16
C ASP A 136 -18.50 9.60 12.84
N ASP A 137 -19.09 10.49 12.04
CA ASP A 137 -20.15 11.36 12.46
C ASP A 137 -21.44 10.54 12.38
N TYR A 138 -21.56 9.59 13.31
CA TYR A 138 -22.86 9.16 13.79
C TYR A 138 -23.53 10.40 14.41
N VAL A 139 -24.18 11.20 13.56
CA VAL A 139 -25.23 12.11 14.01
C VAL A 139 -26.33 11.21 14.56
N GLN A 140 -26.31 10.98 15.87
CA GLN A 140 -27.50 10.59 16.61
C GLN A 140 -28.51 11.71 16.37
N VAL A 141 -29.42 11.50 15.43
CA VAL A 141 -30.65 12.29 15.35
C VAL A 141 -31.56 11.73 16.43
N ASP A 142 -31.34 12.21 17.64
CA ASP A 142 -32.36 12.22 18.69
C ASP A 142 -33.36 13.31 18.28
N ASP A 143 -34.54 12.91 17.80
CA ASP A 143 -35.68 13.82 17.77
C ASP A 143 -36.92 13.13 18.33
N TYR A 144 -37.05 13.27 19.65
CA TYR A 144 -38.29 13.11 20.38
C TYR A 144 -39.16 14.36 20.17
N SER A 145 -40.37 14.18 19.62
CA SER A 145 -41.66 14.86 19.97
C SER A 145 -42.48 15.11 18.69
N SER A 146 -43.67 14.49 18.58
CA SER A 146 -44.99 15.11 18.86
C SER A 146 -45.40 16.09 17.75
N ASP A 147 -46.61 16.16 17.22
CA ASP A 147 -47.95 15.68 17.55
C ASP A 147 -48.78 15.63 16.26
N ASP A 148 -49.90 14.90 16.32
CA ASP A 148 -51.20 15.14 15.67
C ASP A 148 -51.27 16.01 14.42
N PHE A 149 -51.73 15.42 13.30
CA PHE A 149 -52.57 16.17 12.37
C PHE A 149 -53.81 15.36 11.95
N ASP A 150 -54.93 15.96 12.35
CA ASP A 150 -56.32 15.64 12.11
C ASP A 150 -56.80 16.16 10.74
N GLU A 151 -57.80 15.46 10.20
CA GLU A 151 -58.84 15.79 9.20
C GLU A 151 -58.63 16.68 7.94
N ASN A 152 -59.38 16.24 6.90
CA ASN A 152 -60.02 16.95 5.77
C ASN A 152 -59.22 17.24 4.48
N TYR A 153 -59.53 16.50 3.41
CA TYR A 153 -60.32 17.01 2.25
C TYR A 153 -60.81 15.87 1.34
#